data_AF-A0A972Y3Z9-F1
#
_entry.id   AF-A0A972Y3Z9-F1
#
_cell.length_a   1.000
_cell.length_b   1.000
_cell.length_c   1.000
_cell.angle_alpha   90.00
_cell.angle_beta   90.00
_cell.angle_gamma   90.00
#
_symmetry.space_group_name_H-M   'P 1'
#
loop_
_entity.id
_entity.type
_entity.pdbx_description
1 polymer ?
#
loop_
_entity_poly.entity_id
_entity_poly.type
_entity_poly.pdbx_seq_one_letter_code
_entity_poly.pdbx_strand_id
1 'polypeptide(L)' 'HFVELLGGQPMFYKPHRSFLINLSFIKEYIKKDGGYIVMDNDKSVSISKDKKEEFLTIVRNL' A
#
# COMPACT_ATOMS: atom_id res chain seq x y z
N HIS A 1 -4.11 12.67 -13.37
CA HIS A 1 -3.74 11.99 -14.63
C HIS A 1 -3.25 10.55 -14.41
N PHE A 2 -1.97 10.25 -14.09
CA PHE A 2 -1.52 8.84 -13.95
C PHE A 2 -2.13 8.07 -12.76
N VAL A 3 -2.33 8.75 -11.63
CA VAL A 3 -2.90 8.13 -10.41
C VAL A 3 -4.37 7.74 -10.58
N GLU A 4 -5.13 8.43 -11.44
CA GLU A 4 -6.54 8.11 -11.70
C GLU A 4 -6.67 6.90 -12.64
N LEU A 5 -5.81 6.82 -13.66
CA LEU A 5 -5.75 5.69 -14.58
C LEU A 5 -5.31 4.39 -13.89
N LEU A 6 -4.31 4.47 -13.00
CA LEU A 6 -3.77 3.31 -12.30
C LEU A 6 -4.51 3.01 -10.99
N GLY A 7 -5.06 4.02 -10.31
CA GLY A 7 -5.77 3.85 -9.04
C GLY A 7 -7.11 3.11 -9.14
N GLY A 8 -7.67 2.97 -10.36
CA GLY A 8 -8.83 2.12 -10.61
C GLY A 8 -8.50 0.64 -10.82
N GLN A 9 -7.22 0.27 -10.86
CA GLN A 9 -6.79 -1.11 -11.05
C GLN A 9 -6.64 -1.81 -9.69
N PRO A 10 -7.17 -3.03 -9.53
CA PRO A 10 -7.11 -3.76 -8.25
C PRO A 10 -5.67 -4.10 -7.82
N MET A 11 -4.70 -4.01 -8.72
CA MET A 11 -3.28 -4.24 -8.45
C MET A 11 -2.57 -3.02 -7.84
N PHE A 12 -3.12 -1.81 -7.93
CA PHE A 12 -2.46 -0.61 -7.40
C PHE A 12 -3.21 -0.08 -6.19
N TYR A 13 -2.44 0.27 -5.15
CA TYR A 13 -2.98 0.80 -3.91
C TYR A 13 -2.26 2.08 -3.51
N LYS A 14 -3.01 2.99 -2.90
CA LYS A 14 -2.53 4.29 -2.46
C LYS A 14 -2.49 4.35 -0.92
N PRO A 15 -1.39 3.91 -0.28
CA PRO A 15 -1.26 3.89 1.17
C PRO A 15 -1.07 5.29 1.77
N HIS A 16 -0.61 6.25 0.97
CA HIS A 16 -0.39 7.63 1.38
C HIS A 16 -0.68 8.59 0.23
N ARG A 17 -0.97 9.87 0.53
CA ARG A 17 -1.33 10.88 -0.48
C ARG A 17 -0.29 11.05 -1.61
N SER A 18 0.98 10.80 -1.29
CA SER A 18 2.12 10.98 -2.21
C SER A 18 2.65 9.69 -2.81
N PHE A 19 2.11 8.52 -2.44
CA PHE A 19 2.69 7.22 -2.82
C PHE A 19 1.62 6.30 -3.43
N LEU A 20 1.96 5.69 -4.57
CA LEU A 20 1.18 4.64 -5.21
C LEU A 20 2.07 3.39 -5.28
N ILE A 21 1.59 2.27 -4.74
CA ILE A 21 2.33 1.00 -4.72
C ILE A 21 1.55 -0.06 -5.50
N ASN A 22 2.26 -1.08 -5.98
CA ASN A 22 1.65 -2.24 -6.58
C ASN A 22 1.52 -3.34 -5.50
N LEU A 23 0.30 -3.80 -5.25
CA LEU A 23 -0.03 -4.83 -4.26
C LEU A 23 0.60 -6.19 -4.59
N SER A 24 0.86 -6.48 -5.88
CA SER A 24 1.47 -7.74 -6.32
C SER A 24 2.97 -7.87 -5.96
N PHE A 25 3.62 -6.77 -5.57
CA PHE A 25 5.05 -6.73 -5.23
C PHE A 25 5.30 -6.30 -3.78
N ILE A 26 4.32 -6.56 -2.92
CA ILE A 26 4.46 -6.34 -1.48
C ILE A 26 5.15 -7.55 -0.87
N LYS A 27 6.22 -7.27 -0.13
CA LYS A 27 6.98 -8.27 0.61
C LYS A 27 6.33 -8.53 1.97
N GLU A 28 6.13 -7.47 2.75
CA GLU A 28 5.50 -7.56 4.07
C GLU A 28 4.95 -6.22 4.57
N TYR A 29 4.03 -6.30 5.54
CA TYR A 29 3.53 -5.14 6.27
C TYR A 29 4.02 -5.16 7.72
N ILE A 30 4.75 -4.13 8.11
CA ILE A 30 5.25 -3.97 9.47
C ILE A 30 4.34 -3.02 10.24
N LYS A 31 3.73 -3.49 11.34
CA LYS A 31 2.82 -2.69 12.19
C LYS A 31 3.56 -1.74 13.16
N LYS A 32 4.90 -1.74 13.17
CA LYS A 32 5.75 -0.95 14.09
C LYS A 32 5.75 0.54 13.72
N ASP A 33 5.89 1.42 14.72
CA ASP A 33 6.08 2.88 14.57
C ASP A 33 5.10 3.59 13.60
N GLY A 34 3.81 3.26 13.69
CA GLY A 34 2.77 3.88 12.85
C GLY A 34 2.37 3.07 11.61
N GLY A 35 3.17 2.05 11.27
CA GLY A 35 2.88 1.12 10.18
C GLY A 35 3.52 1.52 8.85
N TYR A 36 4.23 0.59 8.24
CA TYR A 36 4.83 0.77 6.92
C TYR A 36 4.83 -0.55 6.13
N ILE A 37 4.81 -0.42 4.81
CA ILE A 37 4.81 -1.51 3.85
C ILE A 37 6.21 -1.65 3.30
N VAL A 38 6.75 -2.87 3.29
CA VAL A 38 8.02 -3.21 2.67
C VAL A 38 7.72 -3.86 1.32
N MET A 39 8.31 -3.31 0.26
CA MET A 39 8.20 -3.80 -1.11
C MET A 39 9.32 -4.80 -1.41
N ASP A 40 9.19 -5.59 -2.48
CA ASP A 40 10.22 -6.56 -2.90
C ASP A 40 11.58 -5.94 -3.23
N ASN A 41 11.61 -4.65 -3.57
CA ASN A 41 12.84 -3.90 -3.81
C ASN A 41 13.44 -3.28 -2.53
N ASP A 42 13.07 -3.79 -1.35
CA ASP A 42 13.45 -3.32 -0.02
C ASP A 42 13.11 -1.85 0.28
N LYS A 43 12.26 -1.22 -0.55
CA LYS A 43 11.74 0.12 -0.26
C LYS A 43 10.59 0.03 0.72
N SER A 44 10.60 0.94 1.70
CA SER A 44 9.52 1.10 2.67
C SER A 44 8.63 2.29 2.34
N VAL A 45 7.32 2.10 2.48
CA VAL A 45 6.30 3.14 2.28
C VAL A 45 5.43 3.23 3.53
N SER A 46 5.36 4.42 4.13
CA SER A 46 4.50 4.66 5.28
C SER A 46 3.03 4.67 4.87
N ILE A 47 2.19 4.09 5.72
CA ILE A 47 0.74 4.09 5.52
C ILE A 47 0.06 5.07 6.47
N SER A 48 -0.89 5.85 5.97
CA SER A 48 -1.74 6.69 6.81
C SER A 48 -2.62 5.83 7.72
N LYS A 49 -2.89 6.28 8.95
CA LYS A 49 -3.75 5.54 9.90
C LYS A 49 -5.12 5.19 9.32
N ASP A 50 -5.75 6.12 8.60
CA ASP A 50 -7.06 5.94 7.98
C ASP A 50 -7.05 4.89 6.86
N LYS A 51 -5.90 4.72 6.20
CA LYS A 51 -5.70 3.77 5.09
C LYS A 51 -5.19 2.42 5.56
N LYS A 52 -4.62 2.34 6.76
CA LYS A 52 -4.09 1.10 7.34
C LYS A 52 -5.15 0.00 7.44
N GLU A 53 -6.35 0.35 7.90
CA GLU A 53 -7.43 -0.62 8.11
C GLU A 53 -7.99 -1.13 6.78
N GLU A 54 -8.14 -0.23 5.81
CA GLU A 54 -8.49 -0.55 4.43
C GLU A 54 -7.45 -1.48 3.79
N PHE A 55 -6.16 -1.17 3.92
CA PHE A 55 -5.07 -1.99 3.40
C PHE A 55 -5.03 -3.39 4.01
N LEU A 56 -5.16 -3.50 5.34
CA LEU A 56 -5.20 -4.80 6.02
C LEU A 56 -6.39 -5.65 5.54
N THR A 57 -7.53 -5.02 5.26
CA THR A 57 -8.70 -5.69 4.70
C THR A 57 -8.44 -6.20 3.28
N ILE A 58 -7.81 -5.38 2.43
CA ILE A 58 -7.45 -5.75 1.06
C ILE A 58 -6.46 -6.92 1.06
N VAL A 59 -5.39 -6.85 1.85
CA VAL A 59 -4.36 -7.91 1.92
C VAL A 59 -4.92 -9.21 2.50
N ARG A 60 -5.90 -9.13 3.41
CA ARG A 60 -6.56 -10.31 3.97
C ARG A 60 -7.51 -11.00 2.99
N ASN A 61 -8.01 -10.26 1.99
CA ASN A 61 -8.96 -10.75 0.97
C ASN A 61 -8.29 -11.03 -0.39
N LEU A 62 -6.97 -10.88 -0.48
CA LEU A 62 -6.12 -11.30 -1.59
C LEU A 62 -5.71 -12.77 -1.43
#